data_AF-A0A968JNQ5-F1
#
_entry.id   AF-A0A968JNQ5-F1
#
_cell.length_a   1.000
_cell.length_b   1.000
_cell.length_c   1.000
_cell.angle_alpha   90.00
_cell.angle_beta   90.00
_cell.angle_gamma   90.00
#
_symmetry.space_group_name_H-M   'P 1'
#
loop_
_entity.id
_entity.type
_entity.pdbx_description
1 polymer ?
#
loop_
_entity_poly.entity_id
_entity_poly.type
_entity_poly.pdbx_seq_one_letter_code
_entity_poly.pdbx_strand_id
1 'polypeptide(L)'
;MHYIFTGNFGGQLPFYLRKENFGRIKENISALKLKQGLIQEFITEESNFKYCNFSNIFEYMSKEEFSKFHQLLLKNLPNGAIISYWNLMVDSVFQIL
;
A
#
# COMPACT_ATOMS: atom_id res chain seq x y z
N MET A 1 14.54 12.48 -2.33
CA MET A 1 15.65 12.51 -3.32
C MET A 1 17.03 12.28 -2.70
N HIS A 2 17.41 12.90 -1.56
CA HIS A 2 18.77 12.77 -1.01
C HIS A 2 19.25 11.31 -0.89
N TYR A 3 18.45 10.45 -0.24
CA TYR A 3 18.77 9.02 -0.10
C TYR A 3 18.98 8.29 -1.43
N ILE A 4 18.20 8.62 -2.47
CA ILE A 4 18.33 7.97 -3.79
C ILE A 4 19.69 8.28 -4.42
N PHE A 5 20.21 9.48 -4.21
CA PHE A 5 21.47 9.93 -4.82
C PHE A 5 22.71 9.68 -3.96
N THR A 6 22.57 9.64 -2.63
CA THR A 6 23.71 9.57 -1.71
C THR A 6 23.75 8.31 -0.86
N GLY A 7 22.70 7.49 -0.88
CA GLY A 7 22.55 6.36 0.03
C GLY A 7 22.38 6.75 1.50
N ASN A 8 22.15 8.04 1.79
CA ASN A 8 22.01 8.57 3.15
C ASN A 8 20.84 9.55 3.21
N PHE A 9 20.19 9.71 4.37
CA PHE A 9 19.09 10.67 4.52
C PHE A 9 19.57 12.11 4.77
N GLY A 10 20.80 12.30 5.21
CA GLY A 10 21.33 13.60 5.62
C GLY A 10 20.43 14.22 6.69
N GLY A 11 20.10 15.50 6.53
CA GLY A 11 19.12 16.17 7.40
C GLY A 11 17.64 15.86 7.08
N GLN A 12 17.36 15.15 5.98
CA GLN A 12 16.00 14.94 5.47
C GLN A 12 15.46 13.56 5.85
N LEU A 13 15.27 13.35 7.15
CA LEU A 13 14.77 12.10 7.69
C LEU A 13 13.30 11.85 7.27
N PRO A 14 12.97 10.64 6.77
CA PRO A 14 11.60 10.16 6.66
C PRO A 14 10.89 10.26 8.00
N PHE A 15 9.56 10.44 8.00
CA PHE A 15 8.80 10.63 9.24
C PHE A 15 9.07 9.56 10.30
N TYR A 16 9.25 8.29 9.90
CA TYR A 16 9.52 7.19 10.81
C TYR A 16 10.91 7.22 11.46
N LEU A 17 11.86 8.01 10.93
CA LEU A 17 13.21 8.19 11.50
C LEU A 17 13.35 9.48 12.32
N ARG A 18 12.32 10.33 12.39
CA ARG A 18 12.37 11.59 13.15
C ARG A 18 12.13 11.34 14.63
N LYS A 19 12.94 11.98 15.49
CA LYS A 19 12.95 11.76 16.95
C LYS A 19 11.57 12.04 17.58
N GLU A 20 10.88 13.08 17.13
CA GLU A 20 9.55 13.47 17.59
C GLU A 20 8.47 12.41 17.33
N ASN A 21 8.67 11.50 16.38
CA ASN A 21 7.73 10.44 16.05
C ASN A 21 8.04 9.11 16.76
N PHE A 22 9.25 8.94 17.31
CA PHE A 22 9.72 7.67 17.86
C PHE A 22 8.80 7.12 18.96
N GLY A 23 8.42 7.95 19.94
CA GLY A 23 7.56 7.52 21.05
C GLY A 23 6.22 6.96 20.57
N ARG A 24 5.52 7.75 19.73
CA ARG A 24 4.21 7.37 19.16
C ARG A 24 4.28 6.09 18.32
N ILE A 25 5.32 5.95 17.49
CA ILE A 25 5.50 4.76 16.66
C ILE A 25 5.78 3.53 17.54
N LYS A 26 6.65 3.67 18.54
CA LYS A 26 7.00 2.59 19.46
C LYS A 26 5.79 2.11 20.26
N GLU A 27 4.97 3.02 20.77
CA GLU A 27 3.75 2.70 21.52
C GLU A 27 2.72 1.96 20.67
N ASN A 28 2.65 2.28 19.37
CA ASN A 28 1.66 1.70 18.46
C ASN A 28 2.13 0.44 17.73
N ILE A 29 3.39 0.00 17.94
CA ILE A 29 3.95 -1.14 17.19
C ILE A 29 3.18 -2.44 17.46
N SER A 30 2.60 -2.57 18.65
CA SER A 30 1.78 -3.72 19.06
C SER A 30 0.45 -3.82 18.30
N ALA A 31 -0.01 -2.73 17.69
CA ALA A 31 -1.20 -2.73 16.84
C ALA A 31 -0.93 -3.34 15.44
N LEU A 32 0.34 -3.51 15.05
CA LEU A 32 0.69 -4.13 13.78
C LEU A 32 0.32 -5.61 13.80
N LYS A 33 -0.57 -6.00 12.89
CA LYS A 33 -0.98 -7.39 12.69
C LYS A 33 -0.51 -7.84 11.32
N LEU A 34 0.28 -8.90 11.29
CA LEU A 34 0.68 -9.57 10.05
C LEU A 34 -0.29 -10.72 9.77
N LYS A 35 -0.79 -10.78 8.53
CA LYS A 35 -1.64 -11.86 8.06
C LYS A 35 -1.04 -12.44 6.79
N GLN A 36 -1.04 -13.76 6.69
CA GLN A 36 -0.62 -14.48 5.50
C GLN A 36 -1.87 -14.92 4.74
N GLY A 37 -1.96 -14.58 3.46
CA GLY A 37 -3.10 -14.95 2.62
C GLY A 37 -3.29 -13.96 1.48
N LEU A 38 -4.36 -14.16 0.73
CA LEU A 38 -4.78 -13.23 -0.31
C LEU A 38 -5.48 -12.04 0.35
N ILE A 39 -5.23 -10.83 -0.13
CA ILE A 39 -5.83 -9.62 0.44
C ILE A 39 -7.36 -9.67 0.45
N GLN A 40 -7.95 -10.35 -0.53
CA GLN A 40 -9.39 -10.57 -0.66
C GLN A 40 -10.00 -11.30 0.55
N GLU A 41 -9.23 -12.13 1.24
CA GLU A 41 -9.68 -12.90 2.41
C GLU A 41 -9.82 -12.00 3.65
N PHE A 42 -9.22 -10.81 3.63
CA PHE A 42 -9.15 -9.92 4.78
C PHE A 42 -9.98 -8.64 4.64
N ILE A 43 -10.46 -8.32 3.44
CA ILE A 43 -11.32 -7.17 3.19
C ILE A 43 -12.78 -7.61 3.31
N THR A 44 -13.32 -7.45 4.51
CA THR A 44 -14.72 -7.73 4.86
C THR A 44 -15.40 -6.47 5.39
N GLU A 45 -16.74 -6.43 5.44
CA GLU A 45 -17.49 -5.31 6.05
C GLU A 45 -17.04 -5.05 7.51
N GLU A 46 -16.65 -6.09 8.24
CA GLU A 46 -16.16 -6.01 9.63
C GLU A 46 -14.73 -5.47 9.74
N SER A 47 -13.96 -5.48 8.64
CA SER A 47 -12.55 -5.06 8.65
C SER A 47 -12.38 -3.56 8.92
N ASN A 48 -13.38 -2.74 8.56
CA ASN A 48 -13.44 -1.30 8.81
C ASN A 48 -12.14 -0.54 8.43
N PHE A 49 -11.50 -0.95 7.33
CA PHE A 49 -10.29 -0.29 6.84
C PHE A 49 -10.62 1.08 6.24
N LYS A 50 -10.34 2.14 7.00
CA LYS A 50 -10.54 3.53 6.55
C LYS A 50 -9.44 4.03 5.60
N TYR A 51 -8.25 3.44 5.71
CA TYR A 51 -7.08 3.79 4.90
C TYR A 51 -6.43 2.52 4.38
N CYS A 52 -6.31 2.41 3.06
CA CYS A 52 -5.68 1.28 2.40
C CYS A 52 -4.46 1.75 1.60
N ASN A 53 -3.38 0.97 1.65
CA ASN A 53 -2.25 1.12 0.75
C ASN A 53 -2.06 -0.18 -0.03
N PHE A 54 -2.24 -0.10 -1.35
CA PHE A 54 -2.08 -1.22 -2.28
C PHE A 54 -0.90 -0.93 -3.20
N SER A 55 0.31 -1.26 -2.74
CA SER A 55 1.53 -1.03 -3.51
C SER A 55 1.95 -2.32 -4.22
N ASN A 56 2.17 -2.22 -5.54
CA ASN A 56 2.70 -3.29 -6.41
C ASN A 56 1.85 -4.55 -6.53
N ILE A 57 0.52 -4.43 -6.38
CA ILE A 57 -0.38 -5.59 -6.48
C ILE A 57 -1.22 -5.62 -7.76
N PHE A 58 -1.44 -4.48 -8.42
CA PHE A 58 -2.38 -4.39 -9.54
C PHE A 58 -1.73 -4.70 -10.88
N GLU A 59 -0.41 -4.54 -10.99
CA GLU A 59 0.37 -4.75 -12.22
C GLU A 59 0.37 -6.20 -12.68
N TYR A 60 0.13 -7.12 -11.74
CA TYR A 60 0.09 -8.56 -11.98
C TYR A 60 -1.34 -9.11 -12.03
N MET A 61 -2.36 -8.26 -11.85
CA MET A 61 -3.76 -8.65 -11.99
C MET A 61 -4.20 -8.55 -13.45
N SER A 62 -4.92 -9.56 -13.93
CA SER A 62 -5.70 -9.41 -15.15
C SER A 62 -6.80 -8.35 -14.97
N LYS A 63 -7.33 -7.84 -16.09
CA LYS A 63 -8.47 -6.89 -16.06
C LYS A 63 -9.68 -7.48 -15.32
N GLU A 64 -9.90 -8.78 -15.44
CA GLU A 64 -11.01 -9.46 -14.77
C GLU A 64 -10.79 -9.52 -13.25
N GLU A 65 -9.59 -9.90 -12.81
CA GLU A 65 -9.24 -9.94 -11.38
C GLU A 65 -9.29 -8.55 -10.75
N PHE A 66 -8.80 -7.53 -11.46
CA PHE A 66 -8.89 -6.15 -11.02
C PHE A 66 -10.34 -5.70 -10.85
N SER A 67 -11.22 -6.03 -11.80
CA SER A 67 -12.65 -5.70 -11.71
C SER A 67 -13.32 -6.40 -10.51
N LYS A 68 -13.02 -7.68 -10.27
CA LYS A 68 -13.52 -8.42 -9.10
C LYS A 68 -13.01 -7.81 -7.80
N PHE A 69 -11.73 -7.43 -7.76
CA PHE A 69 -11.13 -6.77 -6.61
C PHE A 69 -11.77 -5.41 -6.34
N HIS A 70 -12.00 -4.59 -7.36
CA HIS A 70 -12.67 -3.31 -7.22
C HIS A 70 -14.09 -3.46 -6.65
N GLN A 71 -14.86 -4.44 -7.11
CA GLN A 71 -16.18 -4.74 -6.54
C GLN A 71 -16.12 -5.17 -5.06
N LEU A 72 -15.11 -5.97 -4.70
CA LEU A 72 -14.86 -6.35 -3.30
C LEU A 72 -14.63 -5.10 -2.43
N LEU A 73 -13.81 -4.15 -2.90
CA LEU A 73 -13.54 -2.91 -2.17
C LEU A 73 -14.80 -2.06 -2.00
N LEU A 74 -15.57 -1.85 -3.07
CA LEU A 74 -16.80 -1.06 -3.03
C LEU A 74 -17.84 -1.63 -2.07
N LYS A 75 -17.91 -2.96 -1.96
CA LYS A 75 -18.85 -3.64 -1.08
C LYS A 75 -18.44 -3.55 0.40
N ASN A 76 -17.14 -3.68 0.69
CA ASN A 76 -16.67 -3.96 2.05
C ASN A 76 -15.97 -2.79 2.74
N LEU A 77 -15.50 -1.78 2.00
CA LEU A 77 -14.87 -0.61 2.61
C LEU A 77 -15.93 0.37 3.11
N PRO A 78 -15.69 1.04 4.26
CA PRO A 78 -16.61 2.04 4.77
C PRO A 78 -16.68 3.27 3.86
N ASN A 79 -17.81 3.98 3.90
CA ASN A 79 -17.97 5.25 3.19
C ASN A 79 -16.86 6.23 3.56
N GLY A 80 -16.24 6.84 2.54
CA GLY A 80 -15.13 7.77 2.71
C GLY A 80 -13.78 7.11 2.97
N ALA A 81 -13.64 5.79 2.81
CA ALA A 81 -12.35 5.13 2.83
C ALA A 81 -11.41 5.73 1.78
N ILE A 82 -10.15 5.92 2.15
CA ILE A 82 -9.11 6.47 1.28
C ILE A 82 -8.18 5.35 0.85
N ILE A 83 -8.02 5.21 -0.46
CA ILE A 83 -7.14 4.22 -1.07
C ILE A 83 -5.95 4.95 -1.69
N SER A 84 -4.76 4.59 -1.22
CA SER A 84 -3.50 4.91 -1.87
C SER A 84 -3.01 3.67 -2.59
N TYR A 85 -2.45 3.85 -3.79
CA TYR A 85 -1.79 2.77 -4.50
C TYR A 85 -0.52 3.30 -5.14
N TRP A 86 0.46 2.42 -5.28
CA TRP A 86 1.66 2.69 -6.05
C TRP A 86 1.82 1.54 -7.01
N ASN A 87 1.60 1.81 -8.29
CA ASN A 87 1.79 0.83 -9.34
C ASN A 87 2.95 1.25 -10.25
N LEU A 88 3.62 0.26 -10.82
CA LEU A 88 4.35 0.43 -12.06
C LEU A 88 3.31 0.62 -13.17
N MET A 89 3.40 1.75 -13.85
CA MET A 89 2.64 1.98 -15.08
C MET A 89 3.38 1.21 -16.19
N VAL A 90 2.93 -0.01 -16.52
CA VAL A 90 3.59 -0.84 -17.52
C VAL A 90 2.71 -0.98 -18.77
N ASP A 91 3.22 -0.46 -19.88
CA ASP A 91 3.21 -1.15 -21.17
C ASP A 91 4.60 -0.94 -21.80
N SER A 92 5.33 -2.03 -22.04
CA SER A 92 6.69 -1.99 -22.60
C SER A 92 6.78 -2.94 -23.79
N VAL A 93 6.77 -2.40 -25.00
CA VAL A 93 7.04 -3.17 -26.24
C VAL A 93 8.35 -2.70 -26.86
N PHE A 94 9.32 -3.61 -26.94
CA PHE A 94 10.39 -3.54 -27.94
C PHE A 94 10.22 -4.72 -28.89
N GLN A 95 9.86 -4.43 -30.15
CA GLN A 95 9.95 -5.37 -31.25
C GLN A 95 11.27 -5.13 -31.99
N ILE A 96 12.09 -6.18 -32.08
CA ILE A 96 13.15 -6.29 -33.09
C ILE A 96 12.65 -7.36 -34.06
N LEU A 97 12.57 -7.01 -35.34
CA LEU A 97 12.19 -7.90 -36.45
C LEU A 97 13.11 -9.12 -36.54
#